data_AF-A0A2A2H460-F1
#
_entry.id   AF-A0A2A2H460-F1
#
_cell.length_a   1.000
_cell.length_b   1.000
_cell.length_c   1.000
_cell.angle_alpha   90.00
_cell.angle_beta   90.00
_cell.angle_gamma   90.00
#
_symmetry.space_group_name_H-M   'P 1'
#
loop_
_entity.id
_entity.type
_entity.pdbx_description
1 polymer ?
#
loop_
_entity_poly.entity_id
_entity_poly.type
_entity_poly.pdbx_seq_one_letter_code
_entity_poly.pdbx_strand_id
1 'polypeptide(L)'
;MERLNLKQYREMVSFILDYKKTHGKMPEHVMVKGYKISKKEYINMIERVNKFILEMGRNPRTVDIEPSPKEYLADYPEDDLDDDINL
;
A
#
# COMPACT_ATOMS: atom_id res chain seq x y z
N MET A 1 1.91 11.70 3.27
CA MET A 1 1.04 10.55 3.63
C MET A 1 0.26 10.18 2.38
N GLU A 2 0.33 8.93 1.97
CA GLU A 2 -0.31 8.48 0.74
C GLU A 2 -1.68 7.85 1.00
N ARG A 3 -2.53 7.80 -0.04
CA ARG A 3 -3.93 7.38 0.11
C ARG A 3 -4.37 6.39 -0.96
N LEU A 4 -5.13 5.38 -0.51
CA LEU A 4 -5.91 4.51 -1.38
C LEU A 4 -7.34 5.05 -1.49
N ASN A 5 -7.88 5.08 -2.71
CA ASN A 5 -9.32 5.20 -2.87
C ASN A 5 -10.01 3.88 -2.50
N LEU A 6 -11.34 3.91 -2.35
CA LEU A 6 -12.11 2.74 -1.94
C LEU A 6 -11.96 1.54 -2.90
N LYS A 7 -11.81 1.79 -4.21
CA LYS A 7 -11.61 0.72 -5.20
C LYS A 7 -10.27 0.01 -4.97
N GLN A 8 -9.19 0.76 -4.83
CA GLN A 8 -7.84 0.24 -4.58
C GLN A 8 -7.76 -0.52 -3.26
N TYR A 9 -8.40 0.00 -2.21
CA TYR A 9 -8.48 -0.70 -0.93
C TYR A 9 -9.22 -2.04 -1.07
N ARG A 10 -10.35 -2.07 -1.78
CA ARG A 10 -11.12 -3.31 -2.01
C ARG A 10 -10.33 -4.33 -2.82
N GLU A 11 -9.64 -3.90 -3.88
CA GLU A 11 -8.78 -4.77 -4.69
C GLU A 11 -7.67 -5.39 -3.84
N MET A 12 -7.02 -4.60 -2.97
CA MET A 12 -6.01 -5.09 -2.03
C MET A 12 -6.60 -6.15 -1.08
N VAL A 13 -7.77 -5.89 -0.48
CA VAL A 13 -8.42 -6.85 0.43
C VAL A 13 -8.84 -8.12 -0.30
N SER A 14 -9.41 -8.01 -1.49
CA SER A 14 -9.75 -9.16 -2.33
C SER A 14 -8.52 -10.01 -2.63
N PHE A 15 -7.41 -9.40 -3.03
CA PHE A 15 -6.13 -10.10 -3.25
C PHE A 15 -5.67 -10.85 -1.99
N ILE A 16 -5.71 -10.22 -0.81
CA ILE A 16 -5.31 -10.85 0.46
C ILE A 16 -6.17 -12.08 0.75
N LEU A 17 -7.50 -11.98 0.53
CA LEU A 17 -8.43 -13.06 0.79
C LEU A 17 -8.23 -14.23 -0.18
N ASP A 18 -8.01 -13.94 -1.45
CA ASP A 18 -7.78 -14.97 -2.47
C ASP A 18 -6.42 -15.66 -2.25
N TYR A 19 -5.38 -14.89 -1.93
CA TYR A 19 -4.08 -15.44 -1.55
C TYR A 19 -4.21 -16.38 -0.34
N LYS A 20 -4.98 -15.99 0.69
CA LYS A 20 -5.23 -16.82 1.87
C LYS A 20 -5.96 -18.11 1.52
N LYS A 21 -6.97 -18.07 0.64
CA LYS A 21 -7.68 -19.28 0.19
C LYS A 21 -6.75 -20.25 -0.53
N THR A 22 -5.86 -19.75 -1.38
CA THR A 22 -4.94 -20.58 -2.18
C THR A 22 -3.78 -21.14 -1.35
N HIS A 23 -3.21 -20.37 -0.43
CA HIS A 23 -1.97 -20.74 0.28
C HIS A 23 -2.20 -21.14 1.75
N GLY A 24 -3.42 -21.02 2.28
CA GLY A 24 -3.74 -21.28 3.68
C GLY A 24 -3.21 -20.24 4.68
N LYS A 25 -2.48 -19.21 4.21
CA LYS A 25 -1.89 -18.14 5.03
C LYS A 25 -2.03 -16.78 4.36
N MET A 26 -2.03 -15.72 5.15
CA MET A 26 -2.01 -14.35 4.61
C MET A 26 -0.65 -14.01 3.99
N PRO A 27 -0.59 -13.15 2.96
CA PRO A 27 0.67 -12.71 2.37
C PRO A 27 1.47 -11.85 3.35
N GLU A 28 2.80 -11.95 3.37
CA GLU A 28 3.61 -11.13 4.28
C GLU A 28 3.68 -9.66 3.83
N HIS A 29 3.50 -9.40 2.53
CA HIS A 29 3.43 -8.06 1.96
C HIS A 29 2.44 -8.04 0.79
N VAL A 30 1.90 -6.86 0.49
CA VAL A 30 1.08 -6.59 -0.70
C VAL A 30 1.61 -5.37 -1.44
N MET A 31 1.53 -5.39 -2.76
CA MET A 31 1.91 -4.26 -3.61
C MET A 31 0.68 -3.50 -4.07
N VAL A 32 0.58 -2.22 -3.73
CA VAL A 32 -0.53 -1.35 -4.13
C VAL A 32 0.01 0.01 -4.58
N LYS A 33 -0.28 0.43 -5.81
CA LYS A 33 0.25 1.66 -6.42
C LYS A 33 1.80 1.79 -6.35
N GLY A 34 2.51 0.66 -6.45
CA GLY A 34 3.98 0.63 -6.32
C GLY A 34 4.49 0.75 -4.88
N TYR A 35 3.61 0.78 -3.87
CA TYR A 35 4.00 0.71 -2.47
C TYR A 35 3.92 -0.71 -1.95
N LYS A 36 4.96 -1.11 -1.21
CA LYS A 36 5.01 -2.35 -0.46
C LYS A 36 4.44 -2.11 0.93
N ILE A 37 3.32 -2.77 1.19
CA ILE A 37 2.60 -2.69 2.46
C ILE A 37 2.78 -4.02 3.18
N SER A 38 3.38 -4.00 4.37
CA SER A 38 3.58 -5.17 5.19
C SER A 38 2.28 -5.70 5.77
N LYS A 39 2.30 -6.96 6.21
CA LYS A 39 1.19 -7.61 6.89
C LYS A 39 0.69 -6.87 8.11
N LYS A 40 1.59 -6.35 8.92
CA LYS A 40 1.23 -5.53 10.08
C LYS A 40 0.47 -4.27 9.66
N GLU A 41 0.94 -3.60 8.61
CA GLU A 41 0.34 -2.36 8.12
C GLU A 41 -1.03 -2.60 7.49
N TYR A 42 -1.18 -3.57 6.59
CA TYR A 42 -2.48 -3.80 5.96
C TYR A 42 -3.52 -4.34 6.95
N ILE A 43 -3.11 -5.08 8.00
CA ILE A 43 -4.02 -5.50 9.08
C ILE A 43 -4.54 -4.28 9.84
N ASN A 44 -3.64 -3.39 10.25
CA ASN A 44 -4.02 -2.13 10.91
C ASN A 44 -4.94 -1.29 10.01
N MET A 45 -4.64 -1.20 8.72
CA MET A 45 -5.51 -0.52 7.77
C MET A 45 -6.92 -1.10 7.75
N ILE A 46 -7.06 -2.43 7.68
CA ILE A 46 -8.35 -3.11 7.70
C ILE A 46 -9.09 -2.85 9.02
N GLU A 47 -8.40 -2.90 10.16
CA GLU A 47 -8.99 -2.61 11.47
C GLU A 47 -9.53 -1.18 11.57
N ARG A 48 -8.75 -0.18 11.14
CA ARG A 48 -9.20 1.22 11.12
C ARG A 48 -10.41 1.44 10.22
N VAL A 49 -10.45 0.78 9.05
CA VAL A 49 -11.60 0.86 8.14
C VAL A 49 -12.84 0.21 8.75
N ASN A 50 -12.69 -0.96 9.38
CA ASN A 50 -13.80 -1.63 10.06
C ASN A 50 -14.34 -0.77 11.21
N LYS A 51 -13.47 -0.19 12.03
CA LYS A 51 -13.85 0.74 13.10
C LYS A 51 -14.61 1.95 12.55
N PHE A 52 -14.11 2.57 11.47
CA PHE A 52 -14.78 3.68 10.82
C PHE A 52 -16.19 3.31 10.33
N ILE A 53 -16.35 2.13 9.72
CA ILE A 53 -17.65 1.66 9.23
C ILE A 53 -18.63 1.46 10.39
N LEU A 54 -18.16 0.87 11.50
CA LEU A 54 -18.97 0.67 12.69
C LEU A 54 -19.41 1.99 13.34
N GLU A 55 -18.53 3.00 13.40
CA GLU A 55 -18.81 4.29 14.03
C GLU A 55 -19.66 5.22 13.13
N MET A 56 -19.41 5.23 11.82
CA MET A 56 -20.02 6.19 10.90
C MET A 56 -21.16 5.62 10.07
N GLY A 57 -21.38 4.29 10.09
CA GLY A 57 -22.40 3.61 9.29
C GLY A 57 -22.17 3.67 7.77
N ARG A 58 -20.96 4.04 7.33
CA ARG A 58 -20.61 4.18 5.89
C ARG A 58 -19.15 3.89 5.61
N ASN A 59 -18.83 3.60 4.35
CA ASN A 59 -17.44 3.43 3.90
C ASN A 59 -16.64 4.74 3.98
N PRO A 60 -15.32 4.68 4.27
CA PRO A 60 -14.44 5.83 4.12
C PRO A 60 -14.28 6.19 2.64
N ARG A 61 -14.00 7.48 2.37
CA ARG A 61 -13.71 7.96 1.01
C ARG A 61 -12.32 7.53 0.55
N THR A 62 -11.36 7.54 1.48
CA THR A 62 -9.96 7.18 1.28
C THR A 62 -9.44 6.44 2.50
N VAL A 63 -8.42 5.62 2.32
CA VAL A 63 -7.69 4.92 3.38
C VAL A 63 -6.25 5.40 3.35
N ASP A 64 -5.77 5.96 4.47
CA ASP A 64 -4.38 6.41 4.58
C ASP A 64 -3.44 5.21 4.62
N ILE A 65 -2.33 5.30 3.88
CA ILE A 65 -1.22 4.34 3.95
C ILE A 65 -0.02 5.00 4.62
N GLU A 66 0.65 4.21 5.45
CA GLU A 66 1.99 4.48 5.96
C GLU A 66 2.92 3.53 5.21
N PRO A 67 3.29 3.85 3.95
CA PRO A 67 4.10 2.94 3.17
C PRO A 67 5.56 2.99 3.63
N SER A 68 6.24 1.85 3.50
CA SER A 68 7.70 1.86 3.38
C SER A 68 8.12 2.74 2.17
N PRO A 69 9.29 3.40 2.20
CA PRO A 69 9.77 4.20 1.08
C PRO A 69 9.68 3.41 -0.23
N LYS A 70 9.31 4.08 -1.34
CA LYS A 70 9.30 3.43 -2.67
C LYS A 70 10.68 2.82 -2.89
N GLU A 71 10.76 1.51 -3.15
CA GLU A 71 12.01 0.80 -3.49
C GLU A 71 12.66 1.30 -4.82
N TYR A 72 12.25 2.47 -5.34
CA TYR A 72 12.67 3.04 -6.63
C TYR A 72 13.74 4.15 -6.55
N LEU A 73 14.35 4.42 -5.39
CA LEU A 73 15.35 5.50 -5.25
C LEU A 73 16.60 5.12 -4.43
N ALA A 74 16.79 3.85 -4.07
CA ALA A 74 17.97 3.45 -3.31
C ALA A 74 19.18 3.10 -4.20
N ASP A 75 18.97 2.81 -5.49
CA ASP A 75 20.00 2.28 -6.39
C ASP A 75 20.49 3.30 -7.45
N TYR A 76 19.99 4.53 -7.43
CA TYR A 76 20.56 5.63 -8.22
C TYR A 76 20.99 6.75 -7.28
N PRO A 77 22.30 6.89 -6.97
CA PRO A 77 22.77 8.13 -6.38
C PRO A 77 22.44 9.28 -7.34
N GLU A 78 21.88 10.38 -6.83
CA GLU A 78 21.68 11.61 -7.63
C GLU A 78 23.02 12.23 -8.11
N ASP A 79 24.14 11.64 -7.71
CA ASP A 79 25.50 12.08 -8.00
C ASP A 79 26.02 11.68 -9.40
N ASP A 80 25.27 10.87 -10.17
CA ASP A 80 25.63 10.49 -11.56
C ASP A 80 24.91 11.31 -12.64
N LEU A 81 24.37 12.49 -12.30
CA LEU A 81 24.05 13.50 -13.31
C LEU A 81 25.36 14.13 -13.78
N ASP A 82 25.99 13.53 -14.79
CA ASP A 82 27.06 14.17 -15.56
C ASP A 82 26.55 15.54 -16.05
N ASP A 83 27.07 16.61 -15.45
CA ASP A 83 26.86 18.02 -15.81
C ASP A 83 27.46 18.39 -17.19
N ASP A 84 27.81 17.41 -18.03
CA ASP A 84 28.40 17.64 -19.36
C ASP A 84 27.37 17.41 -20.49
N ILE A 85 26.33 18.23 -20.52
CA ILE A 85 25.70 18.59 -21.80
C ILE A 85 26.41 19.85 -22.31
N ASN A 86 27.60 19.67 -22.87
CA ASN A 86 28.21 20.69 -23.73
C ASN A 86 27.46 20.69 -25.07
N LEU A 87 26.68 21.74 -25.29
CA LEU A 87 26.02 22.09 -26.55
C LEU A 87 27.04 22.66 -27.56
#